data_AF-A0A356GPH6-F1
#
_entry.id   AF-A0A356GPH6-F1
#
_cell.length_a   1.000
_cell.length_b   1.000
_cell.length_c   1.000
_cell.angle_alpha   90.00
_cell.angle_beta   90.00
_cell.angle_gamma   90.00
#
_symmetry.space_group_name_H-M   'P 1'
#
loop_
_entity.id
_entity.type
_entity.pdbx_description
1 polymer ?
#
loop_
_entity_poly.entity_id
_entity_poly.type
_entity_poly.pdbx_seq_one_letter_code
_entity_poly.pdbx_strand_id
1 'polypeptide(L)'
;MRKPSGRKPPGRKRHGMGISEKERIETDFGPLWSGVDSVAVGDRIFTADELKRALDLFGADVVGIDLHPMKEGRFAYRFYDGDDRCIVVFEMDAELNIVRELRAHIAEWLDEEYYNSGMEAFLADRMVGMLSRKVRGEEPDPKG
;
A
#
# COMPACT_ATOMS: atom_id res chain seq x y z
N MET A 1 2.51 -5.50 57.35
CA MET A 1 2.84 -5.64 55.91
C MET A 1 1.87 -4.81 55.09
N ARG A 2 2.33 -3.79 54.36
CA ARG A 2 1.50 -2.98 53.44
C ARG A 2 1.70 -3.49 52.01
N LYS A 3 0.60 -3.68 51.25
CA LYS A 3 0.62 -4.04 49.82
C LYS A 3 1.22 -2.90 48.98
N PRO A 4 1.99 -3.17 47.91
CA PRO A 4 2.46 -2.11 47.03
C PRO A 4 1.31 -1.62 46.14
N SER A 5 1.15 -0.30 46.09
CA SER A 5 0.23 0.38 45.16
C SER A 5 0.77 0.26 43.73
N GLY A 6 0.07 -0.48 42.87
CA GLY A 6 0.38 -0.51 41.44
C GLY A 6 0.16 0.87 40.82
N ARG A 7 1.21 1.46 40.25
CA ARG A 7 1.07 2.62 39.35
C ARG A 7 0.35 2.15 38.10
N LYS A 8 -0.83 2.73 37.82
CA LYS A 8 -1.47 2.63 36.49
C LYS A 8 -0.50 3.21 35.45
N PRO A 9 -0.27 2.55 34.31
CA PRO A 9 0.51 3.16 33.24
C PRO A 9 -0.22 4.41 32.74
N PRO A 10 0.50 5.49 32.38
CA PRO A 10 -0.13 6.69 31.85
C PRO A 10 -0.89 6.32 30.57
N GLY A 11 -2.19 6.68 30.55
CA GLY A 11 -3.02 6.55 29.37
C GLY A 11 -2.36 7.27 28.20
N ARG A 12 -2.17 6.54 27.10
CA ARG A 12 -1.65 7.07 25.84
C ARG A 12 -2.54 8.26 25.46
N LYS A 13 -1.99 9.47 25.53
CA LYS A 13 -2.68 10.66 25.04
C LYS A 13 -2.96 10.41 23.56
N ARG A 14 -4.25 10.32 23.20
CA ARG A 14 -4.69 10.37 21.81
C ARG A 14 -4.30 11.76 21.31
N HIS A 15 -3.14 11.85 20.65
CA HIS A 15 -2.86 12.99 19.78
C HIS A 15 -4.02 13.03 18.78
N GLY A 16 -4.59 14.21 18.54
CA GLY A 16 -5.64 14.38 17.53
C GLY A 16 -5.14 13.78 16.24
N MET A 17 -5.68 12.61 15.86
CA MET A 17 -5.19 11.87 14.71
C MET A 17 -5.69 12.61 13.48
N GLY A 18 -4.77 13.29 12.79
CA GLY A 18 -4.98 13.53 11.37
C GLY A 18 -5.19 12.19 10.67
N ILE A 19 -5.84 12.22 9.51
CA ILE A 19 -6.09 11.02 8.70
C ILE A 19 -4.80 10.25 8.45
N SER A 20 -4.84 8.92 8.61
CA SER A 20 -3.66 8.06 8.38
C SER A 20 -3.24 8.07 6.91
N GLU A 21 -2.03 7.62 6.60
CA GLU A 21 -1.59 7.49 5.20
C GLU A 21 -2.48 6.50 4.43
N LYS A 22 -2.89 5.38 5.06
CA LYS A 22 -3.87 4.45 4.48
C LYS A 22 -5.19 5.14 4.17
N GLU A 23 -5.74 5.90 5.11
CA GLU A 23 -6.99 6.65 4.90
C GLU A 23 -6.85 7.69 3.78
N ARG A 24 -5.68 8.35 3.65
CA ARG A 24 -5.40 9.26 2.53
C ARG A 24 -5.37 8.54 1.19
N ILE A 25 -4.67 7.42 1.12
CA ILE A 25 -4.57 6.59 -0.09
C ILE A 25 -5.96 6.14 -0.54
N GLU A 26 -6.79 5.65 0.38
CA GLU A 26 -8.16 5.21 0.05
C GLU A 26 -9.07 6.39 -0.32
N THR A 27 -8.91 7.55 0.31
CA THR A 27 -9.70 8.75 -0.02
C THR A 27 -9.36 9.28 -1.41
N ASP A 28 -8.07 9.35 -1.75
CA ASP A 28 -7.61 9.97 -2.98
C ASP A 28 -7.72 9.04 -4.21
N PHE A 29 -7.57 7.72 -4.01
CA PHE A 29 -7.47 6.74 -5.10
C PHE A 29 -8.50 5.60 -5.04
N GLY A 30 -9.37 5.58 -4.02
CA GLY A 30 -10.32 4.50 -3.81
C GLY A 30 -9.68 3.19 -3.33
N PRO A 31 -10.46 2.10 -3.24
CA PRO A 31 -9.96 0.79 -2.82
C PRO A 31 -8.78 0.32 -3.67
N LEU A 32 -7.89 -0.49 -3.10
CA LEU A 32 -6.82 -1.13 -3.89
C LEU A 32 -7.42 -1.96 -5.04
N TRP A 33 -6.76 -1.99 -6.19
CA TRP A 33 -7.24 -2.60 -7.45
C TRP A 33 -8.50 -1.96 -8.07
N SER A 34 -8.88 -0.74 -7.66
CA SER A 34 -9.98 0.00 -8.31
C SER A 34 -9.51 0.88 -9.49
N GLY A 35 -8.21 0.95 -9.74
CA GLY A 35 -7.63 1.71 -10.85
C GLY A 35 -7.74 0.98 -12.19
N VAL A 36 -6.85 1.33 -13.11
CA VAL A 36 -6.73 0.74 -14.45
C VAL A 36 -5.36 0.07 -14.64
N ASP A 37 -5.26 -0.81 -15.63
CA ASP A 37 -4.01 -1.53 -15.93
C ASP A 37 -3.02 -0.68 -16.76
N SER A 38 -3.49 0.39 -17.40
CA SER A 38 -2.69 1.29 -18.22
C SER A 38 -3.20 2.73 -18.18
N VAL A 39 -2.29 3.70 -18.25
CA VAL A 39 -2.62 5.14 -18.38
C VAL A 39 -2.02 5.72 -19.65
N ALA A 40 -2.77 6.61 -20.31
CA ALA A 40 -2.29 7.39 -21.43
C ALA A 40 -1.73 8.73 -20.94
N VAL A 41 -0.52 9.08 -21.35
CA VAL A 41 0.20 10.29 -20.95
C VAL A 41 0.85 10.88 -22.21
N GLY A 42 0.31 11.99 -22.69
CA GLY A 42 0.69 12.53 -24.00
C GLY A 42 0.35 11.53 -25.12
N ASP A 43 1.36 11.14 -25.89
CA ASP A 43 1.29 10.15 -26.97
C ASP A 43 1.71 8.73 -26.54
N ARG A 44 2.02 8.54 -25.25
CA ARG A 44 2.49 7.27 -24.69
C ARG A 44 1.39 6.59 -23.88
N ILE A 45 1.42 5.27 -23.88
CA ILE A 45 0.64 4.45 -22.95
C ILE A 45 1.64 3.77 -22.03
N PHE A 46 1.36 3.81 -20.74
CA PHE A 46 2.15 3.17 -19.71
C PHE A 46 1.30 2.12 -19.00
N THR A 47 1.81 0.90 -18.98
CA THR A 47 1.37 -0.18 -18.08
C THR A 47 2.13 -0.14 -16.75
N ALA A 48 1.64 -0.84 -15.73
CA ALA A 48 2.33 -0.92 -14.43
C ALA A 48 3.75 -1.50 -14.58
N ASP A 49 3.93 -2.52 -15.42
CA ASP A 49 5.23 -3.13 -15.71
C ASP A 49 6.19 -2.17 -16.41
N GLU A 50 5.69 -1.32 -17.31
CA GLU A 50 6.51 -0.30 -17.97
C GLU A 50 6.94 0.79 -17.00
N LEU A 51 6.07 1.20 -16.08
CA LEU A 51 6.43 2.16 -15.03
C LEU A 51 7.43 1.58 -14.04
N LYS A 52 7.24 0.32 -13.64
CA LYS A 52 8.22 -0.41 -12.82
C LYS A 52 9.61 -0.37 -13.46
N ARG A 53 9.71 -0.63 -14.77
CA ARG A 53 10.97 -0.54 -15.53
C ARG A 53 11.50 0.89 -15.65
N ALA A 54 10.63 1.86 -15.95
CA ALA A 54 11.03 3.25 -16.15
C ALA A 54 11.55 3.92 -14.87
N LEU A 55 11.05 3.47 -13.72
CA LEU A 55 11.42 3.97 -12.39
C LEU A 55 12.56 3.17 -11.74
N ASP A 56 13.21 2.25 -12.46
CA ASP A 56 14.31 1.41 -11.95
C ASP A 56 13.91 0.54 -10.74
N LEU A 57 12.62 0.21 -10.62
CA LEU A 57 12.06 -0.58 -9.52
C LEU A 57 12.21 -2.08 -9.81
N PHE A 58 13.43 -2.59 -9.92
CA PHE A 58 13.68 -3.98 -10.36
C PHE A 58 13.52 -5.06 -9.29
N GLY A 59 13.27 -4.68 -8.03
CA GLY A 59 13.02 -5.63 -6.94
C GLY A 59 11.94 -6.66 -7.31
N ALA A 60 12.23 -7.94 -7.07
CA ALA A 60 11.25 -9.02 -7.28
C ALA A 60 10.07 -8.90 -6.29
N ASP A 61 10.30 -8.20 -5.20
CA ASP A 61 9.39 -7.89 -4.11
C ASP A 61 8.64 -6.56 -4.31
N VAL A 62 8.92 -5.83 -5.39
CA VAL A 62 8.10 -4.71 -5.86
C VAL A 62 6.97 -5.24 -6.75
N VAL A 63 5.72 -5.11 -6.32
CA VAL A 63 4.56 -5.67 -7.02
C VAL A 63 3.58 -4.56 -7.37
N GLY A 64 3.35 -4.34 -8.68
CA GLY A 64 2.36 -3.37 -9.15
C GLY A 64 0.94 -3.74 -8.74
N ILE A 65 0.13 -2.75 -8.34
CA ILE A 65 -1.25 -2.93 -7.91
C ILE A 65 -2.20 -2.40 -8.99
N ASP A 66 -2.15 -1.09 -9.27
CA ASP A 66 -2.94 -0.44 -10.31
C ASP A 66 -2.42 0.97 -10.63
N LEU A 67 -3.02 1.58 -11.65
CA LEU A 67 -2.74 2.94 -12.09
C LEU A 67 -3.98 3.83 -12.01
N HIS A 68 -3.77 5.12 -11.81
CA HIS A 68 -4.84 6.11 -11.76
C HIS A 68 -4.56 7.27 -12.70
N PRO A 69 -5.34 7.49 -13.76
CA PRO A 69 -5.25 8.71 -14.55
C PRO A 69 -5.75 9.88 -13.71
N MET A 70 -4.99 10.99 -13.70
CA MET A 70 -5.33 12.19 -12.96
C MET A 70 -5.50 13.38 -13.91
N LYS A 71 -5.92 14.52 -13.35
CA LYS A 71 -6.03 15.77 -14.10
C LYS A 71 -4.64 16.31 -14.47
N GLU A 72 -4.60 17.23 -15.43
CA GLU A 72 -3.40 18.00 -15.78
C GLU A 72 -2.24 17.12 -16.30
N GLY A 73 -2.56 15.98 -16.92
CA GLY A 73 -1.56 15.05 -17.45
C GLY A 73 -0.78 14.29 -16.38
N ARG A 74 -1.21 14.37 -15.11
CA ARG A 74 -0.67 13.55 -14.03
C ARG A 74 -1.29 12.17 -14.00
N PHE A 75 -0.60 11.26 -13.33
CA PHE A 75 -1.12 9.94 -13.05
C PHE A 75 -0.47 9.40 -11.77
N ALA A 76 -1.08 8.39 -11.16
CA ALA A 76 -0.51 7.70 -10.02
C ALA A 76 -0.25 6.23 -10.31
N TYR A 77 0.81 5.71 -9.70
CA TYR A 77 1.16 4.30 -9.68
C TYR A 77 1.13 3.79 -8.25
N ARG A 78 0.24 2.82 -7.98
CA ARG A 78 0.21 2.10 -6.71
C ARG A 78 0.94 0.77 -6.84
N PHE A 79 1.83 0.51 -5.90
CA PHE A 79 2.55 -0.75 -5.83
C PHE A 79 2.82 -1.13 -4.37
N TYR A 80 3.11 -2.40 -4.16
CA TYR A 80 3.65 -2.91 -2.91
C TYR A 80 5.17 -2.89 -2.97
N ASP A 81 5.79 -2.36 -1.93
CA ASP A 81 7.22 -2.37 -1.69
C ASP A 81 7.52 -3.40 -0.58
N GLY A 82 8.19 -4.49 -0.95
CA GLY A 82 8.44 -5.62 -0.04
C GLY A 82 9.52 -5.36 1.02
N ASP A 83 10.50 -4.51 0.72
CA ASP A 83 11.57 -4.16 1.66
C ASP A 83 10.98 -3.45 2.89
N ASP A 84 10.11 -2.47 2.64
CA ASP A 84 9.44 -1.69 3.70
C ASP A 84 8.05 -2.24 4.09
N ARG A 85 7.55 -3.24 3.36
CA ARG A 85 6.20 -3.82 3.48
C ARG A 85 5.11 -2.76 3.43
N CYS A 86 5.25 -1.81 2.51
CA CYS A 86 4.35 -0.69 2.34
C CYS A 86 3.56 -0.79 1.05
N ILE A 87 2.34 -0.27 1.07
CA ILE A 87 1.67 0.20 -0.15
C ILE A 87 2.19 1.61 -0.41
N VAL A 88 2.78 1.79 -1.58
CA VAL A 88 3.37 3.04 -2.04
C VAL A 88 2.53 3.59 -3.16
N VAL A 89 2.31 4.90 -3.15
CA VAL A 89 1.71 5.63 -4.27
C VAL A 89 2.67 6.71 -4.72
N PHE A 90 3.14 6.61 -5.97
CA PHE A 90 3.81 7.71 -6.64
C PHE A 90 2.81 8.44 -7.52
N GLU A 91 2.60 9.72 -7.28
CA GLU A 91 2.03 10.63 -8.27
C GLU A 91 3.15 11.19 -9.12
N MET A 92 2.92 11.20 -10.43
CA MET A 92 3.90 11.64 -11.40
C MET A 92 3.30 12.65 -12.37
N ASP A 93 4.15 13.53 -12.89
CA ASP A 93 3.87 14.33 -14.08
C ASP A 93 4.13 13.55 -15.37
N ALA A 94 3.95 14.21 -16.53
CA ALA A 94 4.09 13.57 -17.83
C ALA A 94 5.53 13.14 -18.15
N GLU A 95 6.50 13.75 -17.46
CA GLU A 95 7.93 13.52 -17.57
C GLU A 95 8.45 12.46 -16.60
N LEU A 96 7.55 11.79 -15.87
CA LEU A 96 7.85 10.78 -14.83
C LEU A 96 8.53 11.34 -13.58
N ASN A 97 8.47 12.65 -13.33
CA ASN A 97 8.93 13.20 -12.06
C ASN A 97 7.91 12.85 -10.98
N ILE A 98 8.38 12.31 -9.85
CA ILE A 98 7.53 12.07 -8.68
C ILE A 98 7.21 13.41 -8.02
N VAL A 99 5.94 13.81 -8.03
CA VAL A 99 5.46 15.07 -7.44
C VAL A 99 4.86 14.87 -6.06
N ARG A 100 4.42 13.65 -5.74
CA ARG A 100 3.96 13.25 -4.41
C ARG A 100 4.22 11.76 -4.20
N GLU A 101 4.63 11.42 -2.98
CA GLU A 101 4.76 10.05 -2.50
C GLU A 101 3.91 9.88 -1.25
N LEU A 102 3.12 8.80 -1.21
CA LEU A 102 2.42 8.34 -0.01
C LEU A 102 2.86 6.91 0.30
N ARG A 103 3.00 6.59 1.59
CA ARG A 103 3.40 5.25 2.05
C ARG A 103 2.62 4.86 3.29
N ALA A 104 1.96 3.71 3.23
CA ALA A 104 1.29 3.12 4.39
C ALA A 104 1.69 1.66 4.53
N HIS A 105 1.94 1.23 5.76
CA HIS A 105 2.36 -0.14 6.01
C HIS A 105 1.20 -1.10 5.73
N ILE A 106 1.47 -2.24 5.08
CA ILE A 106 0.43 -3.19 4.64
C ILE A 106 -0.46 -3.71 5.78
N ALA A 107 0.09 -3.76 7.00
CA ALA A 107 -0.68 -4.11 8.21
C ALA A 107 -1.88 -3.19 8.49
N GLU A 108 -1.91 -1.96 7.96
CA GLU A 108 -3.08 -1.08 8.07
C GLU A 108 -4.29 -1.57 7.25
N TRP A 109 -4.05 -2.42 6.25
CA TRP A 109 -5.12 -3.14 5.53
C TRP A 109 -5.35 -4.53 6.07
N LEU A 110 -4.28 -5.26 6.41
CA LEU A 110 -4.37 -6.67 6.81
C LEU A 110 -4.73 -6.87 8.30
N ASP A 111 -4.53 -5.88 9.14
CA ASP A 111 -4.80 -5.94 10.59
C ASP A 111 -4.14 -7.18 11.24
N GLU A 112 -4.91 -8.00 11.95
CA GLU A 112 -4.43 -9.21 12.61
C GLU A 112 -3.87 -10.26 11.64
N GLU A 113 -4.36 -10.31 10.39
CA GLU A 113 -3.87 -11.27 9.37
C GLU A 113 -2.38 -11.05 9.09
N TYR A 114 -1.92 -9.80 9.09
CA TYR A 114 -0.49 -9.51 8.92
C TYR A 114 0.34 -10.14 10.04
N TYR A 115 -0.08 -9.98 11.30
CA TYR A 115 0.67 -10.49 12.44
C TYR A 115 0.60 -12.02 12.55
N ASN A 116 -0.43 -12.63 11.95
CA ASN A 116 -0.61 -14.08 11.90
C ASN A 116 0.06 -14.75 10.68
N SER A 117 0.53 -13.97 9.70
CA SER A 117 1.13 -14.48 8.45
C SER A 117 2.47 -15.21 8.64
N GLY A 118 3.17 -14.98 9.76
CA GLY A 118 4.41 -15.67 10.08
C GLY A 118 5.48 -15.51 9.00
N MET A 119 5.93 -16.62 8.42
CA MET A 119 6.96 -16.61 7.36
C MET A 119 6.45 -16.03 6.04
N GLU A 120 5.13 -16.00 5.80
CA GLU A 120 4.57 -15.41 4.57
C GLU A 120 4.81 -13.90 4.49
N ALA A 121 5.02 -13.23 5.64
CA ALA A 121 5.39 -11.81 5.71
C ALA A 121 6.66 -11.44 4.92
N PHE A 122 7.50 -12.43 4.60
CA PHE A 122 8.74 -12.27 3.85
C PHE A 122 8.61 -12.62 2.37
N LEU A 123 7.41 -13.04 1.92
CA LEU A 123 7.11 -13.42 0.54
C LEU A 123 6.15 -12.40 -0.06
N ALA A 124 6.67 -11.50 -0.90
CA ALA A 124 5.89 -10.38 -1.44
C ALA A 124 4.64 -10.82 -2.21
N ASP A 125 4.75 -11.88 -3.02
CA ASP A 125 3.61 -12.45 -3.76
C ASP A 125 2.51 -12.97 -2.83
N ARG A 126 2.89 -13.60 -1.71
CA ARG A 126 1.95 -14.06 -0.68
C ARG A 126 1.29 -12.91 0.04
N MET A 127 2.04 -11.88 0.40
CA MET A 127 1.51 -10.69 1.07
C MET A 127 0.52 -9.93 0.20
N VAL A 128 0.86 -9.69 -1.06
CA VAL A 128 -0.03 -9.02 -2.01
C VAL A 128 -1.24 -9.89 -2.33
N GLY A 129 -1.07 -11.21 -2.45
CA GLY A 129 -2.17 -12.16 -2.64
C GLY A 129 -3.16 -12.16 -1.46
N MET A 130 -2.65 -12.14 -0.22
CA MET A 130 -3.47 -12.02 0.99
C MET A 130 -4.25 -10.71 1.01
N LEU A 131 -3.57 -9.60 0.72
CA LEU A 131 -4.20 -8.28 0.63
C LEU A 131 -5.29 -8.23 -0.44
N SER A 132 -5.03 -8.77 -1.62
CA SER A 132 -6.00 -8.82 -2.71
C SER A 132 -7.26 -9.59 -2.32
N ARG A 133 -7.11 -10.77 -1.70
CA ARG A 133 -8.26 -11.54 -1.21
C ARG A 133 -9.06 -10.76 -0.18
N LYS A 134 -8.39 -10.15 0.80
CA LYS A 134 -9.04 -9.36 1.85
C LYS A 134 -9.82 -8.18 1.29
N VAL A 135 -9.23 -7.41 0.37
CA VAL A 135 -9.87 -6.26 -0.27
C VAL A 135 -11.08 -6.67 -1.12
N ARG A 136 -11.03 -7.85 -1.76
CA ARG A 136 -12.13 -8.39 -2.58
C ARG A 136 -13.20 -9.13 -1.78
N GLY A 137 -12.98 -9.36 -0.48
CA GLY A 137 -13.88 -10.14 0.37
C GLY A 137 -13.85 -11.64 0.05
N GLU A 138 -12.75 -12.15 -0.47
CA GLU A 138 -12.54 -13.58 -0.74
C GLU A 138 -12.08 -14.29 0.55
N GLU A 139 -12.68 -15.44 0.88
CA GLU A 139 -12.25 -16.23 2.02
C GLU A 139 -10.83 -16.79 1.80
N PRO A 140 -10.01 -16.92 2.86
CA PRO A 140 -8.70 -17.54 2.75
C PRO A 140 -8.84 -18.99 2.27
N ASP A 141 -8.02 -19.39 1.30
CA ASP A 141 -8.00 -20.78 0.82
C ASP A 141 -7.66 -21.71 2.00
N PRO A 142 -8.53 -22.68 2.36
CA PRO A 142 -8.30 -23.59 3.47
C PRO A 142 -7.12 -24.54 3.27
N LYS A 143 -6.41 -24.49 2.13
CA LYS A 143 -5.28 -25.36 1.82
C LYS A 143 -4.09 -24.59 1.24
N GLY A 144 -3.32 -23.95 2.12
CA GLY A 144 -1.90 -23.65 1.88
C GLY A 144 -1.05 -24.92 1.92
#